data_AF-A0A9D6N9B1-F1
#
_entry.id   AF-A0A9D6N9B1-F1
#
_cell.length_a   1.000
_cell.length_b   1.000
_cell.length_c   1.000
_cell.angle_alpha   90.00
_cell.angle_beta   90.00
_cell.angle_gamma   90.00
#
_symmetry.space_group_name_H-M   'P 1'
#
loop_
_entity.id
_entity.type
_entity.pdbx_description
1 polymer ?
#
loop_
_entity_poly.entity_id
_entity_poly.type
_entity_poly.pdbx_seq_one_letter_code
_entity_poly.pdbx_strand_id
1 'polypeptide(L)' 'MVAHYEHDVWGDALSSSSDLSSGFYYRFVGSLGVRFDPLTELHLMRQRWFDGALGRFLSRDPIGFAADLNLYGYVLV' A
#
# COMPACT_ATOMS: atom_id res chain seq x y z
N MET A 1 14.54 -19.00 2.43
CA MET A 1 13.66 -17.84 2.15
C MET A 1 12.49 -17.96 3.09
N VAL A 2 12.08 -16.89 3.79
CA VAL A 2 10.99 -16.98 4.79
C VAL A 2 9.66 -16.50 4.18
N ALA A 3 9.71 -15.50 3.30
CA ALA A 3 8.61 -15.12 2.43
C ALA A 3 9.10 -14.39 1.16
N HIS A 4 8.31 -14.45 0.08
CA HIS A 4 8.40 -13.72 -1.18
C HIS A 4 7.03 -13.10 -1.49
N TYR A 5 7.02 -11.88 -1.99
CA TYR A 5 5.82 -11.25 -2.52
C TYR A 5 6.17 -10.53 -3.82
N GLU A 6 5.45 -10.84 -4.88
CA GLU A 6 5.47 -10.09 -6.13
C GLU A 6 4.27 -9.17 -6.15
N HIS A 7 4.49 -7.90 -6.46
CA HIS A 7 3.45 -6.89 -6.50
C HIS A 7 3.36 -6.30 -7.91
N ASP A 8 2.18 -5.83 -8.28
CA ASP A 8 2.00 -4.99 -9.45
C ASP A 8 2.52 -3.55 -9.19
N VAL A 9 2.28 -2.64 -10.14
CA VAL A 9 2.71 -1.23 -10.01
C VAL A 9 1.98 -0.46 -8.92
N TRP A 10 0.82 -0.93 -8.48
CA TRP A 10 -0.02 -0.30 -7.45
C TRP A 10 0.05 -1.02 -6.09
N GLY A 11 0.73 -2.15 -5.99
CA GLY A 11 0.93 -2.88 -4.74
C GLY A 11 0.02 -4.08 -4.53
N ASP A 12 -0.82 -4.44 -5.50
CA ASP A 12 -1.59 -5.67 -5.45
C ASP A 12 -0.67 -6.88 -5.61
N ALA A 13 -0.88 -7.91 -4.78
CA ALA A 13 -0.02 -9.09 -4.79
C ALA A 13 -0.33 -10.00 -5.99
N LEU A 14 0.62 -10.14 -6.90
CA LEU A 14 0.55 -11.03 -8.07
C LEU A 14 0.90 -12.47 -7.70
N SER A 15 1.86 -12.65 -6.80
CA SER A 15 2.32 -13.95 -6.33
C SER A 15 2.84 -13.82 -4.90
N SER A 16 2.60 -14.83 -4.08
CA SER A 16 3.12 -14.87 -2.72
C SER A 16 3.61 -16.27 -2.37
N SER A 17 4.80 -16.35 -1.76
CA SER A 17 5.36 -17.57 -1.20
C SER A 17 5.68 -17.27 0.25
N SER A 18 4.94 -17.82 1.21
CA SER A 18 5.22 -17.61 2.63
C SER A 18 5.02 -18.89 3.41
N ASP A 19 6.05 -19.31 4.15
CA ASP A 19 5.98 -20.48 5.03
C ASP A 19 5.26 -20.17 6.36
N LEU A 20 4.85 -18.91 6.55
CA LEU A 20 4.13 -18.39 7.71
C LEU A 20 2.88 -17.66 7.26
N SER A 21 1.72 -18.08 7.79
CA SER A 21 0.39 -17.59 7.38
C SER A 21 0.04 -16.19 7.87
N SER A 22 0.70 -15.70 8.94
CA SER A 22 0.35 -14.42 9.57
C SER A 22 1.58 -13.84 10.26
N GLY A 23 2.15 -12.76 9.72
CA GLY A 23 3.29 -12.08 10.34
C GLY A 23 3.98 -11.01 9.50
N PHE A 24 3.83 -11.05 8.18
CA PHE A 24 4.47 -10.09 7.28
C PHE A 24 3.54 -8.94 6.92
N TYR A 25 3.56 -7.91 7.77
CA TYR A 25 2.86 -6.65 7.55
C TYR A 25 3.63 -5.69 6.64
N TYR A 26 4.92 -5.88 6.41
CA TYR A 26 5.71 -5.01 5.54
C TYR A 26 5.95 -5.72 4.21
N ARG A 27 5.14 -5.35 3.20
CA ARG A 27 5.16 -5.96 1.86
C ARG A 27 5.51 -4.89 0.82
N PHE A 28 4.54 -4.43 0.04
CA PHE A 28 4.71 -3.38 -0.95
C PHE A 28 5.27 -2.09 -0.34
N VAL A 29 6.44 -1.66 -0.82
CA VAL A 29 7.16 -0.46 -0.33
C VAL A 29 7.34 -0.48 1.20
N GLY A 30 7.36 -1.67 1.80
CA GLY A 30 7.40 -1.85 3.25
C GLY A 30 8.67 -1.31 3.91
N SER A 31 9.77 -1.24 3.15
CA SER A 31 11.02 -0.61 3.58
C SER A 31 10.88 0.87 3.89
N LEU A 32 9.89 1.57 3.31
CA LEU A 32 9.58 2.97 3.64
C LEU A 32 8.61 3.10 4.83
N GLY A 33 8.31 1.99 5.51
CA GLY A 33 7.41 1.95 6.66
C GLY A 33 5.93 1.80 6.29
N VAL A 34 5.61 1.38 5.06
CA VAL A 34 4.24 1.06 4.64
C VAL A 34 3.83 -0.29 5.21
N ARG A 35 2.68 -0.34 5.87
CA ARG A 35 2.13 -1.57 6.46
C ARG A 35 0.93 -2.04 5.66
N PHE A 36 0.90 -3.31 5.29
CA PHE A 36 -0.22 -4.00 4.69
C PHE A 36 -1.08 -4.65 5.77
N ASP A 37 -2.38 -4.41 5.71
CA ASP A 37 -3.37 -5.09 6.54
C ASP A 37 -4.06 -6.20 5.72
N PRO A 38 -3.82 -7.49 6.04
CA PRO A 38 -4.40 -8.60 5.28
C PRO A 38 -5.91 -8.77 5.46
N LEU A 39 -6.54 -8.13 6.45
CA LEU A 39 -8.00 -8.22 6.62
C LEU A 39 -8.75 -7.23 5.73
N THR A 40 -8.16 -6.06 5.48
CA THR A 40 -8.76 -5.01 4.66
C THR A 40 -8.15 -4.91 3.27
N GLU A 41 -7.01 -5.58 3.04
CA GLU A 41 -6.19 -5.50 1.82
C GLU A 41 -5.67 -4.08 1.53
N LEU A 42 -5.61 -3.23 2.57
CA LEU A 42 -5.16 -1.85 2.46
C LEU A 42 -3.71 -1.67 2.90
N HIS A 43 -3.06 -0.69 2.30
CA HIS A 43 -1.73 -0.25 2.68
C HIS A 43 -1.83 1.02 3.52
N LEU A 44 -1.41 0.94 4.79
CA LEU A 44 -1.22 2.09 5.66
C LEU A 44 0.08 2.80 5.30
N MET A 45 -0.06 3.86 4.51
CA MET A 45 1.04 4.76 4.14
C MET A 45 1.15 5.90 5.13
N ARG A 46 1.54 5.55 6.36
CA ARG A 46 1.69 6.44 7.52
C ARG A 46 0.35 7.02 7.97
N GLN A 47 -0.10 8.10 7.35
CA GLN A 47 -1.28 8.87 7.77
C GLN A 47 -2.53 8.59 6.92
N ARG A 48 -2.40 7.84 5.83
CA ARG A 48 -3.51 7.51 4.93
C ARG A 48 -3.54 6.03 4.58
N TRP A 49 -4.76 5.53 4.37
CA TRP A 49 -5.02 4.22 3.80
C TRP A 49 -5.04 4.31 2.29
N PHE A 50 -4.26 3.44 1.66
CA PHE A 50 -4.14 3.30 0.21
C PHE A 50 -4.73 1.95 -0.22
N ASP A 51 -5.50 2.00 -1.30
CA ASP A 51 -6.13 0.85 -1.94
C ASP A 51 -5.39 0.55 -3.25
N GLY A 52 -4.75 -0.62 -3.32
CA GLY A 52 -4.00 -1.09 -4.48
C GLY A 52 -4.89 -1.35 -5.69
N ALA A 53 -6.06 -1.95 -5.46
CA ALA A 53 -7.03 -2.28 -6.51
C ALA A 53 -7.58 -1.04 -7.21
N LEU A 54 -7.71 0.08 -6.49
CA LEU A 54 -8.15 1.36 -7.05
C LEU A 54 -7.00 2.30 -7.45
N GLY A 55 -5.76 1.96 -7.08
CA GLY A 55 -4.57 2.80 -7.26
C GLY A 55 -4.68 4.18 -6.59
N ARG A 56 -5.34 4.29 -5.43
CA ARG A 56 -5.60 5.61 -4.80
C ARG A 56 -5.71 5.56 -3.28
N PHE A 57 -5.60 6.74 -2.64
CA PHE A 57 -5.91 6.90 -1.22
C PHE A 57 -7.42 6.93 -0.99
N LEU A 58 -7.86 6.39 0.16
CA LEU A 58 -9.26 6.43 0.60
C LEU A 58 -9.62 7.76 1.29
N SER A 59 -8.63 8.43 1.87
CA SER A 59 -8.80 9.73 2.53
C SER A 59 -8.14 10.86 1.74
N ARG A 60 -8.71 12.06 1.85
CA ARG A 60 -8.15 13.28 1.26
C ARG A 60 -6.78 13.58 1.83
N ASP A 61 -5.92 14.18 1.02
CA ASP A 61 -4.62 14.64 1.48
C ASP A 61 -4.75 15.70 2.60
N PRO A 62 -4.20 15.46 3.80
CA PRO A 62 -4.24 16.44 4.88
C PRO A 62 -3.46 17.73 4.57
N ILE A 63 -2.52 17.73 3.62
CA ILE A 63 -1.85 18.97 3.18
C ILE A 63 -2.66 19.73 2.10
N GLY A 64 -3.83 19.22 1.74
CA GLY A 64 -4.73 19.84 0.76
C GLY A 64 -4.09 19.95 -0.62
N PHE A 65 -4.42 21.04 -1.32
CA PHE A 65 -3.92 21.32 -2.67
C PHE A 65 -2.44 21.75 -2.71
N ALA A 66 -1.74 21.77 -1.57
CA ALA A 66 -0.31 22.06 -1.53
C ALA A 66 0.53 20.93 -2.16
N ALA A 67 -0.01 19.71 -2.22
CA ALA A 67 0.62 18.59 -2.92
C ALA A 67 0.25 18.58 -4.41
N ASP A 68 -1.05 18.49 -4.70
CA ASP A 68 -1.60 18.36 -6.05
C ASP A 68 -3.11 18.70 -6.07
N LEU A 69 -3.67 18.89 -7.27
CA LEU A 69 -5.11 19.04 -7.51
C LEU A 69 -5.88 17.77 -7.15
N ASN A 70 -5.28 16.59 -7.33
CA ASN A 70 -5.91 15.32 -6.96
C ASN A 70 -5.61 14.94 -5.50
N LEU A 71 -6.55 15.24 -4.61
CA LEU A 71 -6.43 14.97 -3.17
C LEU A 71 -6.42 13.47 -2.81
N TYR A 72 -6.68 12.57 -3.76
CA TYR A 72 -6.72 11.12 -3.55
C TYR A 72 -5.63 10.37 -4.34
N GLY A 73 -4.83 11.07 -5.14
CA GLY A 73 -3.82 10.46 -6.01
C GLY A 73 -2.68 9.81 -5.24
N TYR A 74 -2.22 8.65 -5.73
CA TYR A 74 -0.99 8.03 -5.27
C TYR A 74 0.12 8.29 -6.30
N VAL A 75 1.07 9.15 -5.93
CA VAL A 75 2.10 9.71 -6.83
C VAL A 75 1.48 10.55 -7.95
N LEU A 76 2.24 11.51 -8.49
CA LEU A 76 1.84 12.24 -9.69
C LEU A 76 1.87 11.27 -10.87
N VAL A 77 0.71 10.93 -11.40
CA VAL A 77 0.56 10.26 -12.70
C VAL A 77 0.36 11.32 -13.77
#